data_AF-K9QPQ8-F1
#
_entry.id   AF-K9QPQ8-F1
#
_cell.length_a   1.000
_cell.length_b   1.000
_cell.length_c   1.000
_cell.angle_alpha   90.00
_cell.angle_beta   90.00
_cell.angle_gamma   90.00
#
_symmetry.space_group_name_H-M   'P 1'
#
loop_
_entity.id
_entity.type
_entity.pdbx_description
1 polymer ?
#
loop_
_entity_poly.entity_id
_entity_poly.type
_entity_poly.pdbx_seq_one_letter_code
_entity_poly.pdbx_strand_id
1 'polypeptide(L)'
;MKQHKNFDELAFDQSNSPLPSSNSNPDTSNLKYWFSRLKVGQKIGIGYGLLLSIAVLGTSIGFLIADHYQKQAQKREEAAIEELYQMYQLKTIVFRVRTNQHKLILYMDQPKRWQGQYALLLKYVEQAKQVWFEFKANYSIENPIIYDSVIEQKAVHRLLQTHKGFDTYLQRTEALFRGNNPHQLSPNEVKAGQTQLFNFMHSSSMFMIDDFLDDITNLVEVISEEYQQAKWELRRAEKLRLYVIIGSLSLSIAIATLLAIYTSRTIAHPIQTVTHVAQQVIEESNFDLQAPITTNDEVGILAASLNRLILEVQQLIKVQTDANEQLEVYSQVLEEKVCERTRELNDKNISLELALDELRRTQAQLVETAKNDQKKTNN
;
A
#
# COMPACT_ATOMS: atom_id res chain seq x y z
N MET A 1 2.57 72.10 37.90
CA MET A 1 3.71 72.54 38.73
C MET A 1 4.80 71.49 38.65
N LYS A 2 5.99 71.91 38.19
CA LYS A 2 7.38 71.52 38.58
C LYS A 2 7.64 70.11 39.15
N GLN A 3 8.71 69.38 38.88
CA GLN A 3 9.88 69.46 37.98
C GLN A 3 10.76 68.21 38.25
N HIS A 4 11.49 67.74 37.22
CA HIS A 4 12.80 67.05 37.18
C HIS A 4 13.19 65.91 38.15
N LYS A 5 13.69 64.80 37.58
CA LYS A 5 15.11 64.52 37.21
C LYS A 5 15.18 63.15 36.47
N ASN A 6 15.76 63.08 35.26
CA ASN A 6 17.15 62.64 34.94
C ASN A 6 17.51 61.25 35.48
N PHE A 7 18.21 60.35 34.81
CA PHE A 7 18.73 60.12 33.45
C PHE A 7 19.30 58.67 33.49
N ASP A 8 19.88 58.19 32.39
CA ASP A 8 20.70 56.96 32.21
C ASP A 8 19.89 55.75 31.70
N GLU A 9 19.85 55.49 30.38
CA GLU A 9 20.95 55.00 29.52
C GLU A 9 21.36 53.58 29.91
N LEU A 10 20.88 52.58 29.15
CA LEU A 10 21.65 51.39 28.82
C LEU A 10 21.06 50.75 27.55
N ALA A 11 21.94 50.63 26.56
CA ALA A 11 21.72 50.24 25.19
C ALA A 11 21.28 48.78 25.02
N PHE A 12 20.47 48.53 23.99
CA PHE A 12 20.55 47.28 23.22
C PHE A 12 20.26 47.56 21.75
N ASP A 13 21.32 47.45 20.96
CA ASP A 13 21.39 47.61 19.52
C ASP A 13 20.72 46.39 18.84
N GLN A 14 19.60 46.59 18.14
CA GLN A 14 18.96 45.54 17.33
C GLN A 14 19.51 45.60 15.91
N SER A 15 20.47 44.73 15.62
CA SER A 15 20.94 44.44 14.27
C SER A 15 19.91 43.58 13.53
N ASN A 16 19.13 44.21 12.64
CA ASN A 16 18.31 43.50 11.66
C ASN A 16 19.19 42.95 10.53
N SER A 17 19.45 41.65 10.55
CA SER A 17 19.94 40.89 9.38
C SER A 17 18.82 39.98 8.86
N PRO A 18 18.42 40.07 7.58
CA PRO A 18 17.44 39.13 7.02
C PRO A 18 18.09 37.77 6.78
N LEU A 19 17.51 36.72 7.36
CA LEU A 19 17.85 35.31 7.11
C LEU A 19 17.64 34.96 5.63
N PRO A 20 18.57 34.23 4.96
CA PRO A 20 18.33 33.74 3.62
C PRO A 20 17.37 32.53 3.68
N SER A 21 16.27 32.63 2.93
CA SER A 21 15.35 31.53 2.70
C SER A 21 16.02 30.46 1.82
N SER A 22 16.38 29.31 2.41
CA SER A 22 16.84 28.15 1.66
C SER A 22 15.65 27.49 0.96
N ASN A 23 15.35 27.96 -0.25
CA ASN A 23 14.41 27.28 -1.14
C ASN A 23 15.19 26.28 -2.00
N SER A 24 15.50 25.09 -1.44
CA SER A 24 16.03 23.96 -2.21
C SER A 24 14.88 23.14 -2.78
N ASN A 25 14.41 23.51 -3.97
CA ASN A 25 13.66 22.57 -4.81
C ASN A 25 14.58 21.38 -5.12
N PRO A 26 14.14 20.12 -4.93
CA PRO A 26 14.96 18.97 -5.26
C PRO A 26 15.19 18.93 -6.78
N ASP A 27 16.45 18.76 -7.16
CA ASP A 27 16.98 18.68 -8.52
C ASP A 27 16.35 17.50 -9.32
N THR A 28 15.15 17.70 -9.85
CA THR A 28 14.46 16.71 -10.69
C THR A 28 15.14 16.51 -12.06
N SER A 29 16.01 17.45 -12.46
CA SER A 29 16.77 17.44 -13.71
C SER A 29 17.83 16.31 -13.73
N ASN A 30 18.53 16.09 -12.61
CA ASN A 30 19.60 15.11 -12.49
C ASN A 30 19.09 13.67 -12.54
N LEU A 31 17.94 13.39 -11.92
CA LEU A 31 17.30 12.07 -11.96
C LEU A 31 16.89 11.69 -13.39
N LYS A 32 16.26 12.61 -14.13
CA LYS A 32 15.82 12.36 -15.51
C LYS A 32 17.00 12.09 -16.45
N TYR A 33 18.11 12.80 -16.25
CA TYR A 33 19.33 12.62 -17.03
C TYR A 33 20.03 11.28 -16.73
N TRP A 34 20.16 10.93 -15.45
CA TRP A 34 20.76 9.67 -15.02
C TRP A 34 19.96 8.45 -15.52
N PHE A 35 18.62 8.50 -15.43
CA PHE A 35 17.76 7.43 -15.92
C PHE A 35 17.81 7.24 -17.43
N SER A 36 18.05 8.31 -18.22
CA SER A 36 18.08 8.22 -19.68
C SER A 36 19.21 7.34 -20.23
N ARG A 37 20.32 7.23 -19.49
CA ARG A 37 21.52 6.47 -19.86
C ARG A 37 21.50 5.01 -19.42
N LEU A 38 20.49 4.61 -18.64
CA LEU A 38 20.36 3.23 -18.18
C LEU A 38 19.93 2.31 -19.31
N LYS A 39 20.41 1.06 -19.23
CA LYS A 39 19.94 -0.03 -20.08
C LYS A 39 18.44 -0.28 -19.87
N VAL A 40 17.72 -0.72 -20.91
CA VAL A 40 16.29 -1.07 -20.84
C VAL A 40 16.01 -2.05 -19.70
N GLY A 41 16.83 -3.10 -19.57
CA GLY A 41 16.71 -4.07 -18.48
C GLY A 41 16.90 -3.46 -17.09
N GLN A 42 17.79 -2.47 -16.95
CA GLN A 42 18.01 -1.75 -15.69
C GLN A 42 16.84 -0.81 -15.36
N LYS A 43 16.26 -0.13 -16.38
CA LYS A 43 15.07 0.72 -16.22
C LYS A 43 13.88 -0.10 -15.72
N ILE A 44 13.66 -1.27 -16.32
CA ILE A 44 12.62 -2.22 -15.91
C ILE A 44 12.92 -2.72 -14.48
N GLY A 45 14.13 -3.24 -14.24
CA GLY A 45 14.50 -3.81 -12.93
C GLY A 45 14.38 -2.82 -11.78
N ILE A 46 14.87 -1.59 -11.95
CA ILE A 46 14.75 -0.53 -10.92
C ILE A 46 13.29 -0.12 -10.75
N GLY A 47 12.53 0.07 -11.84
CA GLY A 47 11.12 0.47 -11.77
C GLY A 47 10.26 -0.54 -11.00
N TYR A 48 10.32 -1.82 -11.39
CA TYR A 48 9.56 -2.88 -10.73
C TYR A 48 10.08 -3.20 -9.32
N GLY A 49 11.40 -3.16 -9.09
CA GLY A 49 11.98 -3.35 -7.76
C GLY A 49 11.55 -2.27 -6.78
N LEU A 50 11.49 -1.01 -7.22
CA LEU A 50 11.08 0.12 -6.39
C LEU A 50 9.56 0.08 -6.13
N LEU A 51 8.74 -0.26 -7.13
CA LEU A 51 7.31 -0.50 -6.96
C LEU A 51 7.05 -1.58 -5.89
N LEU A 52 7.65 -2.76 -6.05
CA LEU A 52 7.46 -3.88 -5.13
C LEU A 52 7.95 -3.54 -3.73
N SER A 53 9.09 -2.83 -3.62
CA SER A 53 9.60 -2.38 -2.32
C SER A 53 8.64 -1.43 -1.62
N ILE A 54 8.11 -0.43 -2.33
CA ILE A 54 7.13 0.52 -1.75
C ILE A 54 5.84 -0.20 -1.35
N ALA A 55 5.31 -1.06 -2.22
CA ALA A 55 4.08 -1.79 -1.95
C ALA A 55 4.25 -2.74 -0.75
N VAL A 56 5.29 -3.57 -0.74
CA VAL A 56 5.50 -4.56 0.32
C VAL A 56 5.88 -3.90 1.64
N LEU A 57 6.88 -3.00 1.65
CA LEU A 57 7.34 -2.37 2.89
C LEU A 57 6.30 -1.40 3.44
N GLY A 58 5.69 -0.58 2.58
CA GLY A 58 4.69 0.40 2.99
C GLY A 58 3.45 -0.26 3.59
N THR A 59 2.91 -1.28 2.93
CA THR A 59 1.74 -2.01 3.45
C THR A 59 2.09 -2.83 4.68
N SER A 60 3.27 -3.47 4.74
CA SER A 60 3.66 -4.27 5.91
C SER A 60 3.87 -3.41 7.16
N ILE A 61 4.60 -2.30 7.04
CA ILE A 61 4.84 -1.39 8.17
C ILE A 61 3.53 -0.75 8.64
N GLY A 62 2.72 -0.25 7.70
CA GLY A 62 1.42 0.34 8.01
C GLY A 62 0.48 -0.65 8.70
N PHE A 63 0.46 -1.91 8.23
CA PHE A 63 -0.33 -2.98 8.84
C PHE A 63 0.15 -3.31 10.26
N LEU A 64 1.46 -3.44 10.49
CA LEU A 64 2.00 -3.77 11.81
C LEU A 64 1.69 -2.69 12.85
N ILE A 65 1.86 -1.41 12.49
CA ILE A 65 1.53 -0.29 13.38
C ILE A 65 0.03 -0.29 13.68
N ALA A 66 -0.82 -0.39 12.65
CA ALA A 66 -2.26 -0.40 12.83
C ALA A 66 -2.76 -1.59 13.66
N ASP A 67 -2.20 -2.79 13.44
CA ASP A 67 -2.53 -4.00 14.19
C ASP A 67 -2.13 -3.88 15.66
N HIS A 68 -0.96 -3.31 15.96
CA HIS A 68 -0.53 -3.07 17.33
C HIS A 68 -1.48 -2.12 18.07
N TYR A 69 -1.81 -0.97 17.47
CA TYR A 69 -2.73 0.00 18.06
C TYR A 69 -4.15 -0.56 18.25
N GLN A 70 -4.64 -1.35 17.29
CA GLN A 70 -5.95 -2.00 17.40
C GLN A 70 -5.97 -3.01 18.55
N LYS A 71 -4.95 -3.86 18.67
CA LYS A 71 -4.85 -4.83 19.77
C LYS A 71 -4.79 -4.16 21.13
N GLN A 72 -4.07 -3.04 21.24
CA GLN A 72 -4.02 -2.28 22.49
C GLN A 72 -5.38 -1.68 22.84
N ALA A 73 -6.08 -1.09 21.87
CA ALA A 73 -7.42 -0.53 22.09
C ALA A 73 -8.46 -1.61 22.43
N GLN A 74 -8.33 -2.81 21.86
CA GLN A 74 -9.21 -3.95 22.16
C GLN A 74 -9.04 -4.41 23.62
N LYS A 75 -7.79 -4.59 24.08
CA LYS A 75 -7.53 -4.97 25.48
C LYS A 75 -8.09 -3.95 26.48
N ARG A 76 -8.03 -2.66 26.12
CA ARG A 76 -8.59 -1.59 26.94
C ARG A 76 -10.12 -1.66 27.02
N GLU A 77 -10.79 -1.95 25.91
CA GLU A 77 -12.25 -2.10 25.89
C GLU A 77 -12.71 -3.36 26.66
N GLU A 78 -11.98 -4.47 26.50
CA GLU A 78 -12.21 -5.73 27.23
C GLU A 78 -12.04 -5.56 28.75
N ALA A 79 -11.03 -4.82 29.20
CA ALA A 79 -10.84 -4.52 30.63
C ALA A 79 -11.98 -3.65 31.18
N ALA A 80 -12.30 -2.54 30.50
CA ALA A 80 -13.33 -1.61 30.95
C ALA A 80 -14.74 -2.25 31.00
N ILE A 81 -15.06 -3.18 30.09
CA ILE A 81 -16.35 -3.88 30.16
C ILE A 81 -16.40 -4.92 31.29
N GLU A 82 -15.27 -5.55 31.61
CA GLU A 82 -15.17 -6.48 32.73
C GLU A 82 -15.40 -5.76 34.07
N GLU A 83 -14.73 -4.63 34.28
CA GLU A 83 -14.92 -3.76 35.45
C GLU A 83 -16.36 -3.27 35.56
N LEU A 84 -16.93 -2.80 34.45
CA LEU A 84 -18.32 -2.34 34.40
C LEU A 84 -19.28 -3.45 34.82
N TYR A 85 -19.06 -4.67 34.33
CA TYR A 85 -19.86 -5.84 34.71
C TYR A 85 -19.73 -6.15 36.21
N GLN A 86 -18.51 -6.19 36.75
CA GLN A 86 -18.27 -6.42 38.18
C GLN A 86 -18.99 -5.38 39.03
N MET A 87 -18.93 -4.11 38.64
CA MET A 87 -19.56 -3.03 39.38
C MET A 87 -21.09 -3.09 39.33
N TYR A 88 -21.67 -3.46 38.18
CA TYR A 88 -23.10 -3.74 38.08
C TYR A 88 -23.54 -4.94 38.92
N GLN A 89 -22.72 -6.00 39.00
CA GLN A 89 -22.99 -7.14 39.89
C GLN A 89 -23.01 -6.70 41.35
N LEU A 90 -22.01 -5.92 41.78
CA LEU A 90 -21.96 -5.39 43.15
C LEU A 90 -23.18 -4.50 43.46
N LYS A 91 -23.51 -3.56 42.57
CA LYS A 91 -24.72 -2.72 42.70
C LYS A 91 -25.98 -3.58 42.86
N THR A 92 -26.14 -4.56 41.98
CA THR A 92 -27.32 -5.42 41.92
C THR A 92 -27.44 -6.27 43.18
N ILE A 93 -26.34 -6.85 43.66
CA ILE A 93 -26.39 -7.73 44.82
C ILE A 93 -26.66 -6.96 46.12
N VAL A 94 -26.06 -5.79 46.29
CA VAL A 94 -26.31 -4.89 47.43
C VAL A 94 -27.77 -4.43 47.41
N PHE A 95 -28.29 -4.05 46.24
CA PHE A 95 -29.70 -3.69 46.08
C PHE A 95 -30.64 -4.85 46.43
N ARG A 96 -30.28 -6.09 46.07
CA ARG A 96 -31.04 -7.30 46.46
C ARG A 96 -31.02 -7.51 47.97
N VAL A 97 -29.87 -7.35 48.64
CA VAL A 97 -29.80 -7.39 50.11
C VAL A 97 -30.76 -6.37 50.72
N ARG A 98 -30.66 -5.09 50.32
CA ARG A 98 -31.52 -4.00 50.79
C ARG A 98 -33.01 -4.30 50.59
N THR A 99 -33.39 -4.81 49.42
CA THR A 99 -34.78 -5.17 49.10
C THR A 99 -35.28 -6.32 49.96
N ASN A 100 -34.45 -7.34 50.20
CA ASN A 100 -34.83 -8.50 51.00
C ASN A 100 -35.01 -8.13 52.47
N GLN A 101 -34.17 -7.25 53.00
CA GLN A 101 -34.31 -6.74 54.37
C GLN A 101 -35.66 -6.02 54.56
N HIS A 102 -36.06 -5.14 53.63
CA HIS A 102 -37.38 -4.49 53.67
C HIS A 102 -38.53 -5.51 53.65
N LYS A 103 -38.46 -6.50 52.74
CA LYS A 103 -39.48 -7.56 52.65
C LYS A 103 -39.59 -8.36 53.96
N LEU A 104 -38.46 -8.65 54.61
CA LEU A 104 -38.45 -9.39 55.87
C LEU A 104 -39.12 -8.63 57.00
N ILE A 105 -38.92 -7.30 57.10
CA ILE A 105 -39.66 -6.46 58.06
C ILE A 105 -41.16 -6.56 57.80
N LEU A 106 -41.59 -6.49 56.53
CA LEU A 106 -42.99 -6.59 56.14
C LEU A 106 -43.61 -7.98 56.39
N TYR A 107 -42.80 -9.04 56.35
CA TYR A 107 -43.27 -10.42 56.51
C TYR A 107 -43.19 -10.95 57.95
N MET A 108 -42.88 -10.10 58.93
CA MET A 108 -42.80 -10.50 60.35
C MET A 108 -44.10 -11.14 60.86
N ASP A 109 -45.26 -10.75 60.33
CA ASP A 109 -46.58 -11.35 60.67
C ASP A 109 -46.89 -12.64 59.88
N GLN A 110 -46.00 -13.07 58.98
CA GLN A 110 -46.18 -14.20 58.08
C GLN A 110 -44.99 -15.17 58.15
N PRO A 111 -44.84 -15.97 59.24
CA PRO A 111 -43.61 -16.70 59.53
C PRO A 111 -43.11 -17.63 58.41
N LYS A 112 -44.03 -18.32 57.72
CA LYS A 112 -43.67 -19.18 56.57
C LYS A 112 -43.07 -18.40 55.40
N ARG A 113 -43.63 -17.22 55.08
CA ARG A 113 -43.09 -16.36 54.00
C ARG A 113 -41.78 -15.72 54.43
N TRP A 114 -41.68 -15.33 55.71
CA TRP A 114 -40.46 -14.80 56.29
C TRP A 114 -39.29 -15.78 56.16
N GLN A 115 -39.50 -17.06 56.50
CA GLN A 115 -38.45 -18.08 56.45
C GLN A 115 -37.90 -18.27 55.02
N GLY A 116 -38.77 -18.33 54.01
CA GLY A 116 -38.34 -18.40 52.61
C GLY A 116 -37.57 -17.16 52.17
N GLN A 117 -38.02 -15.97 52.57
CA GLN A 117 -37.34 -14.72 52.27
C GLN A 117 -36.00 -14.59 52.99
N TYR A 118 -35.87 -15.15 54.20
CA TYR A 118 -34.64 -15.13 54.98
C TYR A 118 -33.57 -15.99 54.34
N ALA A 119 -33.92 -17.16 53.79
CA ALA A 119 -33.00 -17.97 53.01
C ALA A 119 -32.46 -17.22 51.78
N LEU A 120 -33.31 -16.43 51.10
CA LEU A 120 -32.88 -15.57 49.99
C LEU A 120 -31.96 -14.43 50.46
N LEU A 121 -32.25 -13.82 51.62
CA LEU A 121 -31.37 -12.81 52.22
C LEU A 121 -29.99 -13.40 52.48
N LEU A 122 -29.89 -14.56 53.13
CA LEU A 122 -28.62 -15.22 53.43
C LEU A 122 -27.82 -15.49 52.14
N LYS A 123 -28.48 -15.98 51.09
CA LYS A 123 -27.85 -16.17 49.77
C LYS A 123 -27.27 -14.86 49.22
N TYR A 124 -28.02 -13.77 49.25
CA TYR A 124 -27.56 -12.50 48.71
C TYR A 124 -26.51 -11.81 49.57
N VAL A 125 -26.56 -11.98 50.89
CA VAL A 125 -25.51 -11.51 51.79
C VAL A 125 -24.20 -12.24 51.50
N GLU A 126 -24.24 -13.55 51.31
CA GLU A 126 -23.04 -14.32 50.98
C GLU A 126 -22.45 -13.92 49.62
N GLN A 127 -23.30 -13.77 48.60
CA GLN A 127 -22.87 -13.24 47.30
C GLN A 127 -22.31 -11.82 47.40
N ALA A 128 -22.89 -10.95 48.23
CA ALA A 128 -22.40 -9.60 48.44
C ALA A 128 -21.01 -9.60 49.11
N LYS A 129 -20.77 -10.49 50.09
CA LYS A 129 -19.44 -10.67 50.68
C LYS A 129 -18.42 -11.10 49.64
N GLN A 130 -18.78 -12.07 48.79
CA GLN A 130 -17.89 -12.58 47.76
C GLN A 130 -17.52 -11.49 46.74
N VAL A 131 -18.51 -10.83 46.14
CA VAL A 131 -18.27 -9.77 45.13
C VAL A 131 -17.52 -8.59 45.75
N TRP A 132 -17.81 -8.23 47.00
CA TRP A 132 -17.07 -7.17 47.71
C TRP A 132 -15.64 -7.56 48.02
N PHE A 133 -15.38 -8.83 48.37
CA PHE A 133 -14.04 -9.34 48.58
C PHE A 133 -13.23 -9.33 47.28
N GLU A 134 -13.80 -9.82 46.18
CA GLU A 134 -13.18 -9.82 44.84
C GLU A 134 -12.87 -8.38 44.39
N PHE A 135 -13.83 -7.46 44.53
CA PHE A 135 -13.64 -6.04 44.25
C PHE A 135 -12.47 -5.45 45.05
N LYS A 136 -12.45 -5.66 46.38
CA LYS A 136 -11.35 -5.20 47.23
C LYS A 136 -10.01 -5.79 46.77
N ALA A 137 -9.96 -7.08 46.44
CA ALA A 137 -8.73 -7.74 46.01
C ALA A 137 -8.19 -7.17 44.70
N ASN A 138 -9.07 -6.95 43.71
CA ASN A 138 -8.70 -6.42 42.40
C ASN A 138 -8.10 -5.00 42.49
N TYR A 139 -8.63 -4.15 43.37
CA TYR A 139 -8.19 -2.75 43.52
C TYR A 139 -7.20 -2.49 44.67
N SER A 140 -6.87 -3.50 45.50
CA SER A 140 -5.87 -3.38 46.59
C SER A 140 -4.48 -3.86 46.18
N ILE A 141 -4.36 -4.65 45.11
CA ILE A 141 -3.08 -5.08 44.57
C ILE A 141 -2.49 -3.90 43.79
N GLU A 142 -1.20 -3.63 43.97
CA GLU A 142 -0.37 -2.65 43.23
C GLU A 142 -0.26 -2.92 41.71
N ASN A 143 -1.23 -3.61 41.12
CA ASN A 143 -1.48 -3.60 39.69
C ASN A 143 -2.59 -2.59 39.45
N PRO A 144 -2.30 -1.28 39.27
CA PRO A 144 -3.26 -0.46 38.56
C PRO A 144 -3.54 -1.22 37.26
N ILE A 145 -4.80 -1.57 37.02
CA ILE A 145 -5.16 -2.09 35.70
C ILE A 145 -4.64 -1.00 34.76
N ILE A 146 -3.77 -1.37 33.81
CA ILE A 146 -2.84 -0.46 33.10
C ILE A 146 -3.57 0.72 32.41
N TYR A 147 -4.90 0.67 32.37
CA TYR A 147 -5.79 1.55 31.68
C TYR A 147 -6.69 2.43 32.57
N ASP A 148 -6.69 2.25 33.89
CA ASP A 148 -7.56 3.01 34.82
C ASP A 148 -7.23 4.49 34.79
N SER A 149 -8.27 5.33 34.70
CA SER A 149 -8.05 6.77 34.82
C SER A 149 -7.80 7.20 36.28
N VAL A 150 -7.19 8.37 36.43
CA VAL A 150 -7.02 9.03 37.75
C VAL A 150 -8.38 9.28 38.42
N ILE A 151 -9.45 9.46 37.62
CA ILE A 151 -10.81 9.69 38.12
C ILE A 151 -11.36 8.41 38.73
N GLU A 152 -11.25 7.28 38.03
CA GLU A 152 -11.64 5.97 38.54
C GLU A 152 -10.88 5.62 39.80
N GLN A 153 -9.54 5.71 39.78
CA GLN A 153 -8.71 5.40 40.95
C GLN A 153 -9.13 6.20 42.19
N LYS A 154 -9.47 7.49 42.00
CA LYS A 154 -9.96 8.34 43.08
C LYS A 154 -11.36 7.94 43.56
N ALA A 155 -12.25 7.55 42.65
CA ALA A 155 -13.59 7.09 42.98
C ALA A 155 -13.57 5.75 43.72
N VAL A 156 -12.75 4.79 43.27
CA VAL A 156 -12.50 3.51 43.94
C VAL A 156 -11.89 3.74 45.32
N HIS A 157 -10.86 4.58 45.42
CA HIS A 157 -10.25 4.89 46.71
C HIS A 157 -11.27 5.49 47.69
N ARG A 158 -12.10 6.43 47.22
CA ARG A 158 -13.19 6.99 48.03
C ARG A 158 -14.15 5.89 48.50
N LEU A 159 -14.62 5.03 47.60
CA LEU A 159 -15.56 3.96 47.91
C LEU A 159 -14.98 3.02 48.99
N LEU A 160 -13.73 2.58 48.83
CA LEU A 160 -13.04 1.70 49.78
C LEU A 160 -12.81 2.35 51.14
N GLN A 161 -12.52 3.66 51.19
CA GLN A 161 -12.28 4.38 52.44
C GLN A 161 -13.57 4.70 53.19
N THR A 162 -14.61 5.16 52.49
CA THR A 162 -15.90 5.55 53.09
C THR A 162 -16.64 4.33 53.63
N HIS A 163 -16.57 3.20 52.94
CA HIS A 163 -17.44 2.03 53.21
C HIS A 163 -16.74 0.84 53.86
N LYS A 164 -15.69 1.08 54.66
CA LYS A 164 -14.99 0.03 55.44
C LYS A 164 -15.91 -0.76 56.37
N GLY A 165 -17.04 -0.18 56.77
CA GLY A 165 -18.05 -0.81 57.62
C GLY A 165 -18.92 -1.88 56.94
N PHE A 166 -18.84 -2.02 55.60
CA PHE A 166 -19.76 -2.88 54.85
C PHE A 166 -19.66 -4.36 55.25
N ASP A 167 -18.44 -4.89 55.45
CA ASP A 167 -18.26 -6.28 55.91
C ASP A 167 -18.94 -6.52 57.27
N THR A 168 -18.80 -5.58 58.20
CA THR A 168 -19.44 -5.64 59.52
C THR A 168 -20.96 -5.53 59.41
N TYR A 169 -21.46 -4.68 58.51
CA TYR A 169 -22.88 -4.53 58.23
C TYR A 169 -23.51 -5.84 57.73
N LEU A 170 -22.86 -6.52 56.78
CA LEU A 170 -23.33 -7.81 56.26
C LEU A 170 -23.35 -8.87 57.37
N GLN A 171 -22.32 -8.94 58.20
CA GLN A 171 -22.24 -9.88 59.32
C GLN A 171 -23.33 -9.62 60.38
N ARG A 172 -23.59 -8.34 60.70
CA ARG A 172 -24.68 -7.95 61.61
C ARG A 172 -26.06 -8.22 61.02
N THR A 173 -26.24 -8.06 59.71
CA THR A 173 -27.50 -8.35 59.02
C THR A 173 -27.92 -9.80 59.28
N GLU A 174 -27.03 -10.76 59.10
CA GLU A 174 -27.35 -12.18 59.33
C GLU A 174 -27.77 -12.44 60.78
N ALA A 175 -26.98 -11.94 61.73
CA ALA A 175 -27.20 -12.16 63.16
C ALA A 175 -28.51 -11.52 63.65
N LEU A 176 -28.77 -10.27 63.23
CA LEU A 176 -29.90 -9.48 63.71
C LEU A 176 -31.22 -9.98 63.09
N PHE A 177 -31.24 -10.34 61.81
CA PHE A 177 -32.42 -10.96 61.20
C PHE A 177 -32.66 -12.37 61.75
N ARG A 178 -31.61 -13.17 62.04
CA ARG A 178 -31.77 -14.47 62.70
C ARG A 178 -32.44 -14.36 64.07
N GLY A 179 -31.96 -13.43 64.90
CA GLY A 179 -32.46 -13.22 66.25
C GLY A 179 -33.89 -12.68 66.32
N ASN A 180 -34.37 -12.06 65.23
CA ASN A 180 -35.73 -11.55 65.10
C ASN A 180 -36.62 -12.47 64.24
N ASN A 181 -36.34 -13.78 64.22
CA ASN A 181 -37.16 -14.74 63.50
C ASN A 181 -38.55 -14.85 64.16
N PRO A 182 -39.66 -14.56 63.44
CA PRO A 182 -41.00 -14.55 64.02
C PRO A 182 -41.48 -15.92 64.53
N HIS A 183 -40.87 -17.03 64.11
CA HIS A 183 -41.15 -18.35 64.71
C HIS A 183 -40.66 -18.49 66.15
N GLN A 184 -39.73 -17.63 66.58
CA GLN A 184 -39.09 -17.66 67.91
C GLN A 184 -39.59 -16.54 68.83
N LEU A 185 -40.50 -15.69 68.34
CA LEU A 185 -40.97 -14.49 69.04
C LEU A 185 -42.44 -14.63 69.43
N SER A 186 -42.80 -14.08 70.60
CA SER A 186 -44.20 -13.87 70.98
C SER A 186 -44.83 -12.70 70.21
N PRO A 187 -46.18 -12.60 70.14
CA PRO A 187 -46.85 -11.52 69.38
C PRO A 187 -46.43 -10.09 69.76
N ASN A 188 -46.11 -9.84 71.04
CA ASN A 188 -45.64 -8.54 71.49
C ASN A 188 -44.17 -8.28 71.09
N GLU A 189 -43.36 -9.33 70.99
CA GLU A 189 -41.95 -9.25 70.58
C GLU A 189 -41.81 -9.09 69.06
N VAL A 190 -42.78 -9.55 68.25
CA VAL A 190 -42.78 -9.35 66.80
C VAL A 190 -42.73 -7.86 66.43
N LYS A 191 -43.53 -7.02 67.11
CA LYS A 191 -43.54 -5.58 66.88
C LYS A 191 -42.24 -4.91 67.33
N ALA A 192 -41.68 -5.34 68.47
CA ALA A 192 -40.38 -4.87 68.92
C ALA A 192 -39.27 -5.25 67.93
N GLY A 193 -39.31 -6.47 67.39
CA GLY A 193 -38.39 -6.95 66.36
C GLY A 193 -38.50 -6.20 65.05
N GLN A 194 -39.72 -5.88 64.59
CA GLN A 194 -39.94 -4.99 63.43
C GLN A 194 -39.25 -3.63 63.64
N THR A 195 -39.44 -2.99 64.80
CA THR A 195 -38.80 -1.71 65.12
C THR A 195 -37.27 -1.83 65.17
N GLN A 196 -36.75 -2.91 65.76
CA GLN A 196 -35.31 -3.15 65.83
C GLN A 196 -34.68 -3.34 64.44
N LEU A 197 -35.31 -4.13 63.57
CA LEU A 197 -34.88 -4.34 62.19
C LEU A 197 -34.97 -3.04 61.36
N PHE A 198 -36.06 -2.29 61.53
CA PHE A 198 -36.24 -0.99 60.87
C PHE A 198 -35.15 0.01 61.27
N ASN A 199 -34.87 0.12 62.57
CA ASN A 199 -33.82 1.01 63.07
C ASN A 199 -32.44 0.58 62.56
N PHE A 200 -32.12 -0.71 62.60
CA PHE A 200 -30.86 -1.22 62.03
C PHE A 200 -30.66 -0.77 60.57
N MET A 201 -31.74 -0.77 59.79
CA MET A 201 -31.73 -0.40 58.37
C MET A 201 -31.61 1.10 58.08
N HIS A 202 -31.91 1.99 59.04
CA HIS A 202 -32.01 3.43 58.82
C HIS A 202 -31.16 4.28 59.79
N SER A 203 -30.70 3.72 60.90
CA SER A 203 -30.06 4.46 61.99
C SER A 203 -28.63 4.01 62.30
N SER A 204 -28.02 3.19 61.44
CA SER A 204 -26.66 2.70 61.68
C SER A 204 -25.63 3.78 61.33
N SER A 205 -25.06 4.45 62.34
CA SER A 205 -23.96 5.42 62.16
C SER A 205 -22.68 4.82 61.57
N MET A 206 -22.58 3.49 61.48
CA MET A 206 -21.41 2.77 61.03
C MET A 206 -21.39 2.52 59.51
N PHE A 207 -22.56 2.47 58.87
CA PHE A 207 -22.69 2.19 57.43
C PHE A 207 -24.11 2.53 56.94
N MET A 208 -24.18 3.35 55.90
CA MET A 208 -25.42 3.69 55.20
C MET A 208 -25.43 2.99 53.84
N ILE A 209 -26.27 1.97 53.71
CA ILE A 209 -26.36 1.16 52.49
C ILE A 209 -26.87 1.97 51.29
N ASP A 210 -27.70 2.98 51.53
CA ASP A 210 -28.22 3.84 50.47
C ASP A 210 -27.09 4.75 49.95
N ASP A 211 -26.29 5.38 50.83
CA ASP A 211 -25.09 6.13 50.43
C ASP A 211 -24.06 5.24 49.69
N PHE A 212 -23.92 3.98 50.11
CA PHE A 212 -23.06 3.02 49.40
C PHE A 212 -23.58 2.71 48.00
N LEU A 213 -24.89 2.53 47.82
CA LEU A 213 -25.50 2.32 46.50
C LEU A 213 -25.36 3.54 45.60
N ASP A 214 -25.42 4.75 46.15
CA ASP A 214 -25.18 5.99 45.43
C ASP A 214 -23.71 6.13 45.00
N ASP A 215 -22.76 5.85 45.90
CA ASP A 215 -21.33 5.86 45.56
C ASP A 215 -20.96 4.77 44.54
N ILE A 216 -21.55 3.57 44.65
CA ILE A 216 -21.45 2.54 43.61
C ILE A 216 -21.99 3.05 42.28
N THR A 217 -23.13 3.76 42.29
CA THR A 217 -23.74 4.30 41.08
C THR A 217 -22.85 5.34 40.41
N ASN A 218 -22.25 6.23 41.21
CA ASN A 218 -21.27 7.21 40.71
C ASN A 218 -20.05 6.51 40.10
N LEU A 219 -19.56 5.43 40.71
CA LEU A 219 -18.44 4.66 40.15
C LEU A 219 -18.84 3.94 38.85
N VAL A 220 -20.03 3.36 38.78
CA VAL A 220 -20.58 2.77 37.54
C VAL A 220 -20.65 3.81 36.42
N GLU A 221 -21.02 5.06 36.73
CA GLU A 221 -21.06 6.15 35.74
C GLU A 221 -19.67 6.46 35.20
N VAL A 222 -18.67 6.60 36.09
CA VAL A 222 -17.25 6.82 35.69
C VAL A 222 -16.76 5.68 34.79
N ILE A 223 -16.89 4.42 35.22
CA ILE A 223 -16.43 3.26 34.45
C ILE A 223 -17.21 3.14 33.13
N SER A 224 -18.51 3.49 33.11
CA SER A 224 -19.31 3.50 31.90
C SER A 224 -18.80 4.54 30.89
N GLU A 225 -18.41 5.73 31.33
CA GLU A 225 -17.79 6.73 30.46
C GLU A 225 -16.45 6.23 29.88
N GLU A 226 -15.61 5.61 30.70
CA GLU A 226 -14.34 5.02 30.26
C GLU A 226 -14.53 3.88 29.27
N TYR A 227 -15.51 3.02 29.50
CA TYR A 227 -15.93 1.98 28.56
C TYR A 227 -16.32 2.59 27.20
N GLN A 228 -17.12 3.66 27.18
CA GLN A 228 -17.47 4.33 25.93
C GLN A 228 -16.27 4.96 25.23
N GLN A 229 -15.33 5.53 25.99
CA GLN A 229 -14.09 6.08 25.45
C GLN A 229 -13.22 4.99 24.82
N ALA A 230 -12.98 3.88 25.53
CA ALA A 230 -12.23 2.72 25.02
C ALA A 230 -12.86 2.15 23.75
N LYS A 231 -14.20 2.04 23.72
CA LYS A 231 -14.95 1.62 22.53
C LYS A 231 -14.79 2.57 21.35
N TRP A 232 -14.71 3.88 21.61
CA TRP A 232 -14.49 4.87 20.56
C TRP A 232 -13.05 4.81 20.03
N GLU A 233 -12.07 4.62 20.89
CA GLU A 233 -10.66 4.41 20.52
C GLU A 233 -10.48 3.16 19.67
N LEU A 234 -11.11 2.05 20.03
CA LEU A 234 -11.10 0.80 19.25
C LEU A 234 -11.66 1.04 17.84
N ARG A 235 -12.86 1.64 17.74
CA ARG A 235 -13.47 1.97 16.44
C ARG A 235 -12.61 2.91 15.60
N ARG A 236 -11.92 3.86 16.24
CA ARG A 236 -10.98 4.75 15.56
C ARG A 236 -9.77 3.98 15.04
N ALA A 237 -9.21 3.07 15.83
CA ALA A 237 -8.10 2.21 15.41
C ALA A 237 -8.51 1.30 14.23
N GLU A 238 -9.72 0.72 14.27
CA GLU A 238 -10.28 -0.07 13.16
C GLU A 238 -10.43 0.74 11.88
N LYS A 239 -10.98 1.96 11.97
CA LYS A 239 -11.11 2.86 10.82
C LYS A 239 -9.75 3.29 10.26
N LEU A 240 -8.80 3.63 11.14
CA LEU A 240 -7.44 3.99 10.73
C LEU A 240 -6.77 2.83 9.99
N ARG A 241 -6.91 1.59 10.48
CA ARG A 241 -6.42 0.39 9.80
C ARG A 241 -7.01 0.26 8.39
N LEU A 242 -8.32 0.44 8.25
CA LEU A 242 -8.99 0.40 6.95
C LEU A 242 -8.45 1.50 6.01
N TYR A 243 -8.28 2.72 6.50
CA TYR A 243 -7.73 3.83 5.71
C TYR A 243 -6.27 3.60 5.29
N VAL A 244 -5.44 3.00 6.16
CA VAL A 244 -4.06 2.62 5.82
C VAL A 244 -4.05 1.55 4.71
N ILE A 245 -4.93 0.55 4.79
CA ILE A 245 -5.06 -0.50 3.76
C ILE A 245 -5.51 0.11 2.42
N ILE A 246 -6.64 0.84 2.42
CA ILE A 246 -7.18 1.45 1.19
C ILE A 246 -6.21 2.48 0.62
N GLY A 247 -5.59 3.30 1.46
CA GLY A 247 -4.60 4.30 1.06
C GLY A 247 -3.35 3.68 0.44
N SER A 248 -2.78 2.64 1.08
CA SER A 248 -1.59 1.95 0.55
C SER A 248 -1.89 1.20 -0.75
N LEU A 249 -3.07 0.58 -0.88
CA LEU A 249 -3.51 -0.05 -2.12
C LEU A 249 -3.69 0.97 -3.25
N SER A 250 -4.40 2.06 -2.98
CA SER A 250 -4.63 3.13 -3.96
C SER A 250 -3.32 3.76 -4.44
N LEU A 251 -2.39 4.01 -3.51
CA LEU A 251 -1.06 4.51 -3.84
C LEU A 251 -0.26 3.52 -4.69
N SER A 252 -0.31 2.23 -4.37
CA SER A 252 0.36 1.18 -5.16
C SER A 252 -0.18 1.11 -6.59
N ILE A 253 -1.51 1.19 -6.77
CA ILE A 253 -2.16 1.23 -8.09
C ILE A 253 -1.73 2.48 -8.86
N ALA A 254 -1.67 3.64 -8.21
CA ALA A 254 -1.25 4.88 -8.84
C ALA A 254 0.21 4.81 -9.33
N ILE A 255 1.13 4.29 -8.51
CA ILE A 255 2.55 4.13 -8.89
C ILE A 255 2.68 3.09 -10.02
N ALA A 256 1.97 1.97 -9.95
CA ALA A 256 1.95 0.96 -11.00
C ALA A 256 1.47 1.53 -12.34
N THR A 257 0.41 2.33 -12.31
CA THR A 257 -0.14 2.99 -13.51
C THR A 257 0.88 3.97 -14.11
N LEU A 258 1.54 4.78 -13.27
CA LEU A 258 2.58 5.71 -13.73
C LEU A 258 3.78 4.96 -14.36
N LEU A 259 4.22 3.86 -13.75
CA LEU A 259 5.30 3.03 -14.29
C LEU A 259 4.91 2.34 -15.58
N ALA A 260 3.67 1.87 -15.71
CA ALA A 260 3.16 1.29 -16.95
C ALA A 260 3.17 2.31 -18.10
N ILE A 261 2.68 3.54 -17.85
CA ILE A 261 2.71 4.64 -18.83
C ILE A 261 4.16 4.99 -19.19
N TYR A 262 5.04 5.07 -18.20
CA TYR A 262 6.45 5.37 -18.41
C TYR A 262 7.15 4.31 -19.28
N THR A 263 6.96 3.03 -18.95
CA THR A 263 7.53 1.88 -19.70
C THR A 263 6.99 1.85 -21.12
N SER A 264 5.69 2.09 -21.30
CA SER A 264 5.06 2.18 -22.61
C SER A 264 5.70 3.27 -23.48
N ARG A 265 5.91 4.47 -22.94
CA ARG A 265 6.48 5.59 -23.71
C ARG A 265 7.97 5.49 -23.97
N THR A 266 8.75 4.92 -23.04
CA THR A 266 10.22 4.91 -23.14
C THR A 266 10.79 3.65 -23.78
N ILE A 267 10.04 2.55 -23.79
CA ILE A 267 10.52 1.26 -24.29
C ILE A 267 9.57 0.75 -25.38
N ALA A 268 8.29 0.53 -25.07
CA ALA A 268 7.38 -0.14 -26.00
C ALA A 268 7.15 0.69 -27.28
N HIS A 269 6.93 2.00 -27.15
CA HIS A 269 6.64 2.86 -28.29
C HIS A 269 7.85 3.01 -29.24
N PRO A 270 9.08 3.32 -28.79
CA PRO A 270 10.24 3.35 -29.68
C PRO A 270 10.52 2.00 -30.37
N ILE A 271 10.35 0.86 -29.67
CA ILE A 271 10.49 -0.47 -30.29
C ILE A 271 9.45 -0.67 -31.40
N GLN A 272 8.18 -0.30 -31.15
CA GLN A 272 7.13 -0.36 -32.17
C GLN A 272 7.45 0.53 -33.37
N THR A 273 7.97 1.74 -33.15
CA THR A 273 8.36 2.65 -34.23
C THR A 273 9.49 2.06 -35.08
N VAL A 274 10.55 1.52 -34.46
CA VAL A 274 11.65 0.87 -35.18
C VAL A 274 11.16 -0.34 -35.98
N THR A 275 10.27 -1.15 -35.39
CA THR A 275 9.67 -2.32 -36.05
C THR A 275 8.82 -1.90 -37.26
N HIS A 276 8.01 -0.85 -37.10
CA HIS A 276 7.17 -0.35 -38.16
C HIS A 276 7.98 0.19 -39.34
N VAL A 277 9.05 0.94 -39.08
CA VAL A 277 9.95 1.43 -40.13
C VAL A 277 10.65 0.26 -40.84
N ALA A 278 11.12 -0.74 -40.11
CA ALA A 278 11.73 -1.93 -40.73
C ALA A 278 10.75 -2.63 -41.68
N GLN A 279 9.50 -2.80 -41.25
CA GLN A 279 8.47 -3.43 -42.06
C GLN A 279 8.14 -2.60 -43.30
N GLN A 280 8.02 -1.27 -43.15
CA GLN A 280 7.74 -0.36 -44.26
C GLN A 280 8.87 -0.34 -45.30
N VAL A 281 10.14 -0.35 -44.88
CA VAL A 281 11.29 -0.45 -45.79
C VAL A 281 11.24 -1.73 -46.63
N ILE A 282 10.88 -2.85 -46.01
CA ILE A 282 10.79 -4.15 -46.69
C ILE A 282 9.60 -4.18 -47.67
N GLU A 283 8.42 -3.73 -47.24
CA GLU A 283 7.19 -3.77 -48.04
C GLU A 283 7.22 -2.80 -49.22
N GLU A 284 7.71 -1.57 -49.00
CA GLU A 284 7.75 -0.53 -50.03
C GLU A 284 9.04 -0.56 -50.85
N SER A 285 10.04 -1.37 -50.46
CA SER A 285 11.42 -1.32 -51.01
C SER A 285 12.01 0.09 -51.00
N ASN A 286 11.59 0.91 -50.03
CA ASN A 286 11.99 2.30 -49.90
C ASN A 286 13.13 2.42 -48.87
N PHE A 287 14.37 2.39 -49.37
CA PHE A 287 15.58 2.46 -48.53
C PHE A 287 15.98 3.88 -48.11
N ASP A 288 15.17 4.91 -48.41
CA ASP A 288 15.37 6.27 -47.90
C ASP A 288 14.76 6.48 -46.50
N LEU A 289 13.93 5.54 -46.03
CA LEU A 289 13.32 5.59 -44.71
C LEU A 289 14.35 5.27 -43.61
N GLN A 290 14.26 5.99 -42.49
CA GLN A 290 15.11 5.78 -41.32
C GLN A 290 14.29 5.77 -40.03
N ALA A 291 14.63 4.86 -39.12
CA ALA A 291 14.02 4.80 -37.81
C ALA A 291 14.57 5.92 -36.91
N PRO A 292 13.71 6.66 -36.19
CA PRO A 292 14.15 7.75 -35.33
C PRO A 292 14.88 7.21 -34.09
N ILE A 293 16.09 7.72 -33.84
CA ILE A 293 16.89 7.42 -32.65
C ILE A 293 16.43 8.34 -31.51
N THR A 294 15.47 7.87 -30.71
CA THR A 294 14.85 8.68 -29.64
C THR A 294 15.46 8.46 -28.25
N THR A 295 16.22 7.39 -28.06
CA THR A 295 16.84 7.00 -26.78
C THR A 295 18.33 6.71 -26.96
N ASN A 296 19.09 6.74 -25.85
CA ASN A 296 20.52 6.42 -25.80
C ASN A 296 20.79 5.02 -25.19
N ASP A 297 19.81 4.13 -25.22
CA ASP A 297 19.88 2.77 -24.65
C ASP A 297 19.85 1.70 -25.75
N GLU A 298 19.61 0.44 -25.39
CA GLU A 298 19.53 -0.68 -26.36
C GLU A 298 18.53 -0.43 -27.49
N VAL A 299 17.44 0.31 -27.24
CA VAL A 299 16.47 0.63 -28.30
C VAL A 299 17.04 1.63 -29.29
N GLY A 300 17.80 2.62 -28.81
CA GLY A 300 18.52 3.58 -29.64
C GLY A 300 19.62 2.92 -30.48
N ILE A 301 20.36 2.00 -29.87
CA ILE A 301 21.40 1.21 -30.57
C ILE A 301 20.74 0.33 -31.64
N LEU A 302 19.58 -0.27 -31.36
CA LEU A 302 18.83 -1.06 -32.33
C LEU A 302 18.37 -0.19 -33.52
N ALA A 303 17.81 0.99 -33.25
CA ALA A 303 17.41 1.94 -34.29
C ALA A 303 18.60 2.35 -35.18
N ALA A 304 19.74 2.69 -34.57
CA ALA A 304 20.96 3.04 -35.29
C ALA A 304 21.50 1.87 -36.14
N SER A 305 21.45 0.65 -35.62
CA SER A 305 21.90 -0.55 -36.33
C SER A 305 21.00 -0.87 -37.52
N LEU A 306 19.68 -0.72 -37.36
CA LEU A 306 18.72 -0.84 -38.47
C LEU A 306 19.02 0.19 -39.56
N ASN A 307 19.18 1.46 -39.20
CA ASN A 307 19.49 2.51 -40.18
C ASN A 307 20.79 2.23 -40.95
N ARG A 308 21.81 1.71 -40.27
CA ARG A 308 23.06 1.31 -40.92
C ARG A 308 22.84 0.16 -41.91
N LEU A 309 22.06 -0.85 -41.56
CA LEU A 309 21.72 -1.94 -42.47
C LEU A 309 20.95 -1.44 -43.70
N ILE A 310 19.99 -0.53 -43.51
CA ILE A 310 19.24 0.09 -44.61
C ILE A 310 20.19 0.81 -45.58
N LEU A 311 21.14 1.60 -45.05
CA LEU A 311 22.14 2.30 -45.86
C LEU A 311 23.08 1.34 -46.61
N GLU A 312 23.56 0.27 -45.96
CA GLU A 312 24.41 -0.72 -46.61
C GLU A 312 23.67 -1.44 -47.74
N VAL A 313 22.39 -1.80 -47.54
CA VAL A 313 21.54 -2.39 -48.58
C VAL A 313 21.30 -1.39 -49.73
N GLN A 314 21.01 -0.12 -49.42
CA GLN A 314 20.84 0.92 -50.44
C GLN A 314 22.10 1.06 -51.31
N GLN A 315 23.28 1.05 -50.68
CA GLN A 315 24.55 1.13 -51.40
C GLN A 315 24.81 -0.10 -52.26
N LEU A 316 24.50 -1.30 -51.77
CA LEU A 316 24.62 -2.54 -52.55
C LEU A 316 23.70 -2.53 -53.77
N ILE A 317 22.45 -2.09 -53.62
CA ILE A 317 21.51 -1.96 -54.74
C ILE A 317 22.02 -0.96 -55.76
N LYS A 318 22.56 0.19 -55.32
CA LYS A 318 23.13 1.20 -56.22
C LYS A 318 24.31 0.64 -57.02
N VAL A 319 25.27 -0.01 -56.34
CA VAL A 319 26.43 -0.64 -56.99
C VAL A 319 25.98 -1.72 -57.98
N GLN A 320 24.98 -2.53 -57.61
CA GLN A 320 24.43 -3.55 -58.51
C GLN A 320 23.76 -2.93 -59.74
N THR A 321 23.06 -1.83 -59.57
CA THR A 321 22.39 -1.11 -60.67
C THR A 321 23.42 -0.50 -61.62
N ASP A 322 24.44 0.19 -61.09
CA ASP A 322 25.54 0.77 -61.86
C ASP A 322 26.33 -0.31 -62.62
N ALA A 323 26.55 -1.48 -62.00
CA ALA A 323 27.23 -2.61 -62.64
C ALA A 323 26.38 -3.24 -63.76
N ASN A 324 25.07 -3.35 -63.57
CA ASN A 324 24.16 -3.82 -64.62
C ASN A 324 24.11 -2.85 -65.81
N GLU A 325 24.08 -1.54 -65.55
CA GLU A 325 24.12 -0.52 -66.60
C GLU A 325 25.44 -0.58 -67.40
N GLN A 326 26.57 -0.74 -66.71
CA GLN A 326 27.87 -0.94 -67.38
C GLN A 326 27.91 -2.22 -68.21
N LEU A 327 27.31 -3.31 -67.71
CA LEU A 327 27.24 -4.57 -68.45
C LEU A 327 26.39 -4.43 -69.70
N GLU A 328 25.28 -3.70 -69.63
CA GLU A 328 24.42 -3.39 -70.78
C GLU A 328 25.17 -2.56 -71.83
N VAL A 329 25.84 -1.48 -71.41
CA VAL A 329 26.68 -0.67 -72.30
C VAL A 329 27.79 -1.50 -72.94
N TYR A 330 28.46 -2.36 -72.16
CA TYR A 330 29.50 -3.24 -72.68
C TYR A 330 28.95 -4.25 -73.68
N SER A 331 27.77 -4.82 -73.43
CA SER A 331 27.08 -5.72 -74.35
C SER A 331 26.78 -5.03 -75.69
N GLN A 332 26.25 -3.81 -75.66
CA GLN A 332 25.98 -3.02 -76.87
C GLN A 332 27.25 -2.75 -77.68
N VAL A 333 28.33 -2.36 -77.02
CA VAL A 333 29.63 -2.13 -77.67
C VAL A 333 30.20 -3.43 -78.26
N LEU A 334 30.01 -4.56 -77.57
CA LEU A 334 30.47 -5.86 -78.05
C LEU A 334 29.69 -6.30 -79.28
N GLU A 335 28.36 -6.10 -79.29
CA GLU A 335 27.51 -6.35 -80.46
C GLU A 335 27.93 -5.50 -81.66
N GLU A 336 28.21 -4.21 -81.45
CA GLU A 336 28.71 -3.33 -82.50
C GLU A 336 30.04 -3.85 -83.08
N LYS A 337 30.99 -4.24 -82.21
CA LYS A 337 32.26 -4.86 -82.63
C LYS A 337 32.08 -6.17 -83.38
N VAL A 338 31.16 -7.03 -82.93
CA VAL A 338 30.86 -8.29 -83.61
C VAL A 338 30.31 -8.01 -85.02
N CYS A 339 29.43 -7.03 -85.16
CA CYS A 339 28.91 -6.60 -86.46
C CYS A 339 30.03 -6.08 -87.38
N GLU A 340 30.89 -5.19 -86.87
CA GLU A 340 32.04 -4.65 -87.61
C GLU A 340 32.99 -5.78 -88.07
N ARG A 341 33.34 -6.71 -87.18
CA ARG A 341 34.22 -7.83 -87.51
C ARG A 341 33.59 -8.82 -88.48
N THR A 342 32.29 -9.06 -88.37
CA THR A 342 31.56 -9.91 -89.30
C THR A 342 31.56 -9.28 -90.69
N ARG A 343 31.40 -7.96 -90.77
CA ARG A 343 31.50 -7.20 -92.02
C ARG A 343 32.90 -7.26 -92.62
N GLU A 344 33.94 -7.00 -91.82
CA GLU A 344 35.34 -7.07 -92.27
C GLU A 344 35.71 -8.47 -92.78
N LEU A 345 35.28 -9.51 -92.06
CA LEU A 345 35.48 -10.91 -92.47
C LEU A 345 34.76 -11.21 -93.79
N ASN A 346 33.52 -10.76 -93.94
CA ASN A 346 32.76 -10.93 -95.17
C ASN A 346 33.44 -10.22 -96.36
N ASP A 347 33.89 -8.99 -96.18
CA ASP A 347 34.60 -8.22 -97.21
C ASP A 347 35.91 -8.91 -97.61
N LYS A 348 36.68 -9.42 -96.63
CA LYS A 348 37.88 -10.23 -96.89
C LYS A 348 37.55 -11.53 -97.61
N ASN A 349 36.46 -12.20 -97.24
CA ASN A 349 36.03 -13.44 -97.89
C ASN A 349 35.66 -13.19 -99.36
N ILE A 350 34.91 -12.12 -99.65
CA ILE A 350 34.62 -11.68 -101.02
C ILE A 350 35.91 -11.40 -101.79
N SER A 351 36.88 -10.71 -101.18
CA SER A 351 38.16 -10.42 -101.84
C SER A 351 38.98 -11.68 -102.15
N LEU A 352 38.94 -12.69 -101.27
CA LEU A 352 39.59 -13.98 -101.48
C LEU A 352 38.90 -14.78 -102.58
N GLU A 353 37.57 -14.79 -102.63
CA GLU A 353 36.82 -15.40 -103.73
C GLU A 353 37.15 -14.74 -105.07
N LEU A 354 37.23 -13.41 -105.12
CA LEU A 354 37.66 -12.67 -106.31
C LEU A 354 39.08 -13.03 -106.73
N ALA A 355 40.03 -13.07 -105.77
CA ALA A 355 41.41 -13.47 -106.04
C ALA A 355 41.52 -14.93 -106.53
N LEU A 356 40.70 -15.83 -105.99
CA LEU A 356 40.59 -17.22 -106.45
C LEU A 356 39.99 -17.33 -107.85
N ASP A 357 38.98 -16.52 -108.19
CA ASP A 357 38.42 -16.47 -109.55
C ASP A 357 39.47 -15.94 -110.54
N GLU A 358 40.23 -14.91 -110.16
CA GLU A 358 41.31 -14.36 -110.98
C GLU A 358 42.48 -15.34 -111.16
N LEU A 359 42.85 -16.09 -110.12
CA LEU A 359 43.80 -17.21 -110.22
C LEU A 359 43.29 -18.32 -111.14
N ARG A 360 42.00 -18.65 -111.09
CA ARG A 360 41.39 -19.62 -112.00
C ARG A 360 41.40 -19.11 -113.44
N ARG A 361 41.11 -17.83 -113.68
CA ARG A 361 41.18 -17.22 -115.02
C ARG A 361 42.60 -17.21 -115.57
N THR A 362 43.59 -16.86 -114.75
CA THR A 362 45.00 -16.90 -115.16
C THR A 362 45.49 -18.34 -115.39
N GLN A 363 45.09 -19.32 -114.58
CA GLN A 363 45.33 -20.73 -114.88
C GLN A 363 44.65 -21.18 -116.18
N ALA A 364 43.40 -20.78 -116.43
CA ALA A 364 42.70 -21.10 -117.67
C ALA A 364 43.42 -20.48 -118.89
N GLN A 365 43.90 -19.24 -118.77
CA GLN A 365 44.72 -18.58 -119.79
C GLN A 365 46.07 -19.27 -120.01
N LEU A 366 46.74 -19.74 -118.95
CA LEU A 366 48.00 -20.49 -119.06
C LEU A 366 47.82 -21.87 -119.69
N VAL A 367 46.68 -22.54 -119.43
CA VAL A 367 46.32 -23.80 -120.10
C VAL A 367 45.97 -23.56 -121.57
N GLU A 368 45.37 -22.41 -121.91
CA GLU A 368 45.04 -22.02 -123.28
C GLU A 368 46.29 -21.60 -124.09
N THR A 369 47.24 -20.88 -123.48
CA THR A 369 48.54 -20.59 -124.11
C THR A 369 49.40 -21.84 -124.28
N ALA A 370 49.42 -22.74 -123.29
CA ALA A 370 50.09 -24.04 -123.42
C ALA A 370 49.45 -24.93 -124.52
N LYS A 371 48.12 -24.85 -124.73
CA LYS A 371 47.44 -25.53 -125.84
C LYS A 371 47.72 -24.88 -127.20
N ASN A 372 47.90 -23.56 -127.26
CA ASN A 372 48.25 -22.86 -128.50
C ASN A 372 49.71 -23.07 -128.91
N ASP A 373 50.63 -23.23 -127.96
CA ASP A 373 52.04 -23.54 -128.23
C ASP A 373 52.26 -24.99 -128.71
N GLN A 374 51.36 -25.93 -128.38
CA GLN A 374 51.39 -27.30 -128.91
C GLN A 374 50.73 -27.47 -130.30
N LYS A 375 50.09 -26.44 -130.87
CA LYS A 375 49.32 -26.56 -132.14
C LYS A 375 49.94 -25.84 -133.35
N LYS A 376 51.18 -25.35 -133.25
CA LYS A 376 51.93 -24.78 -134.40
C LYS A 376 53.31 -25.41 -134.68
N THR A 377 53.56 -26.60 -134.13
CA THR A 377 54.73 -27.44 -134.44
C THR A 377 54.37 -28.76 -135.14
N ASN A 378 53.17 -28.91 -135.69
CA ASN A 378 52.85 -30.03 -136.61
C ASN A 378 51.88 -29.58 -137.71
N ASN A 379 52.36 -29.72 -138.96
CA ASN A 379 51.74 -29.56 -140.29
C ASN A 379 51.42 -28.16 -140.80
#